data_AF-A0A2E4WCX9-F1
#
_entry.id   AF-A0A2E4WCX9-F1
#
_cell.length_a   1.000
_cell.length_b   1.000
_cell.length_c   1.000
_cell.angle_alpha   90.00
_cell.angle_beta   90.00
_cell.angle_gamma   90.00
#
_symmetry.space_group_name_H-M   'P 1'
#
loop_
_entity.id
_entity.type
_entity.pdbx_description
1 polymer ?
#
loop_
_entity_poly.entity_id
_entity_poly.type
_entity_poly.pdbx_seq_one_letter_code
_entity_poly.pdbx_strand_id
1 'polypeptide(L)'
;LLAAQEALNQSQYEKTMAANYQSALPPQVTQPAQPPPKPPDPKLSSWLQQNEWFGKDSEMTSFAYGVHEKLLREDGVDPNSDDYYARLTDRVHTVFPEKFGNANGASQPVASSQASTVVAPATRSSGKPRQVRLSESQVRLAERLGITAKQYAKQLLKENM
;
A
#
# COMPACT_ATOMS: atom_id res chain seq x y z
N LEU A 1 -85.15 10.68 -19.96
CA LEU A 1 -84.80 10.49 -18.53
C LEU A 1 -83.80 9.35 -18.30
N LEU A 2 -83.82 8.24 -19.08
CA LEU A 2 -82.86 7.13 -18.93
C LEU A 2 -81.38 7.54 -19.13
N ALA A 3 -81.07 8.32 -20.17
CA ALA A 3 -79.68 8.70 -20.49
C ALA A 3 -78.97 9.49 -19.37
N ALA A 4 -79.72 10.26 -18.58
CA ALA A 4 -79.15 11.01 -17.45
C ALA A 4 -78.75 10.09 -16.28
N GLN A 5 -79.45 8.97 -16.11
CA GLN A 5 -79.19 8.03 -15.03
C GLN A 5 -78.00 7.10 -15.36
N GLU A 6 -77.85 6.72 -16.63
CA GLU A 6 -76.67 5.99 -17.12
C GLU A 6 -75.38 6.83 -17.04
N ALA A 7 -75.43 8.11 -17.42
CA ALA A 7 -74.28 9.01 -17.31
C ALA A 7 -73.81 9.16 -15.84
N LEU A 8 -74.75 9.19 -14.90
CA LEU A 8 -74.47 9.27 -13.48
C LEU A 8 -73.76 8.01 -12.97
N ASN A 9 -74.21 6.82 -13.40
CA ASN A 9 -73.56 5.56 -13.05
C ASN A 9 -72.14 5.44 -13.66
N GLN A 10 -71.96 5.84 -14.92
CA GLN A 10 -70.64 5.83 -15.56
C GLN A 10 -69.66 6.76 -14.84
N SER A 11 -70.09 7.98 -14.48
CA SER A 11 -69.24 8.91 -13.75
C SER A 11 -68.82 8.41 -12.36
N GLN A 12 -69.73 7.71 -11.65
CA GLN A 12 -69.39 7.09 -10.37
C GLN A 12 -68.39 5.93 -10.54
N TYR A 13 -68.55 5.15 -11.61
CA TYR A 13 -67.64 4.05 -11.95
C TYR A 13 -66.24 4.55 -12.31
N GLU A 14 -66.14 5.60 -13.13
CA GLU A 14 -64.86 6.22 -13.48
C GLU A 14 -64.15 6.82 -12.26
N LYS A 15 -64.90 7.48 -11.37
CA LYS A 15 -64.34 8.02 -10.10
C LYS A 15 -63.80 6.93 -9.20
N THR A 16 -64.52 5.82 -9.06
CA THR A 16 -64.08 4.69 -8.23
C THR A 16 -62.87 3.98 -8.84
N MET A 17 -62.85 3.80 -10.16
CA MET A 17 -61.69 3.25 -10.86
C MET A 17 -60.46 4.16 -10.70
N ALA A 18 -60.59 5.46 -10.93
CA ALA A 18 -59.48 6.42 -10.78
C ALA A 18 -58.93 6.46 -9.34
N ALA A 19 -59.80 6.43 -8.32
CA ALA A 19 -59.39 6.39 -6.92
C ALA A 19 -58.62 5.11 -6.56
N ASN A 20 -59.01 3.98 -7.15
CA ASN A 20 -58.36 2.70 -6.90
C ASN A 20 -56.96 2.63 -7.57
N TYR A 21 -56.80 3.20 -8.77
CA TYR A 21 -55.50 3.27 -9.46
C TYR A 21 -54.49 4.16 -8.72
N GLN A 22 -54.93 5.26 -8.11
CA GLN A 22 -54.04 6.16 -7.34
C GLN A 22 -53.50 5.49 -6.06
N SER A 23 -54.25 4.53 -5.52
CA SER A 23 -53.92 3.84 -4.25
C SER A 23 -52.99 2.62 -4.44
N ALA A 24 -52.69 2.24 -5.68
CA ALA A 24 -51.87 1.09 -6.03
C ALA A 24 -50.38 1.43 -6.32
N LEU A 25 -49.95 2.66 -6.04
CA LEU A 25 -48.52 3.00 -6.09
C LEU A 25 -47.82 2.32 -4.91
N PRO A 26 -46.81 1.46 -5.14
CA PRO A 26 -46.05 0.86 -4.05
C PRO A 26 -45.42 1.98 -3.21
N PRO A 27 -45.40 1.87 -1.88
CA PRO A 27 -44.75 2.86 -1.03
C PRO A 27 -43.30 3.03 -1.49
N GLN A 28 -42.95 4.26 -1.85
CA GLN A 28 -41.60 4.62 -2.24
C GLN A 28 -40.69 4.31 -1.05
N VAL A 29 -39.92 3.23 -1.17
CA VAL A 29 -38.92 2.85 -0.16
C VAL A 29 -37.96 4.01 -0.03
N THR A 30 -38.04 4.72 1.10
CA THR A 30 -37.04 5.72 1.47
C THR A 30 -35.74 4.96 1.70
N GLN A 31 -34.84 5.02 0.71
CA GLN A 31 -33.47 4.56 0.93
C GLN A 31 -32.91 5.36 2.11
N PRO A 32 -32.34 4.68 3.14
CA PRO A 32 -31.69 5.38 4.23
C PRO A 32 -30.63 6.31 3.63
N ALA A 33 -30.69 7.59 4.04
CA ALA A 33 -29.71 8.57 3.64
C ALA A 33 -28.31 8.03 3.93
N GLN A 34 -27.48 7.91 2.89
CA GLN A 34 -26.09 7.51 3.08
C GLN A 34 -25.43 8.52 4.04
N PRO A 35 -24.65 8.04 5.03
CA PRO A 35 -23.92 8.94 5.91
C PRO A 35 -23.05 9.89 5.09
N PRO A 36 -22.90 11.16 5.52
CA PRO A 36 -22.05 12.10 4.81
C PRO A 36 -20.64 11.51 4.67
N PRO A 37 -19.96 11.72 3.53
CA PRO A 37 -18.61 11.21 3.33
C PRO A 37 -17.73 11.72 4.47
N LYS A 38 -17.00 10.80 5.11
CA LYS A 38 -16.07 11.17 6.18
C LYS A 38 -15.08 12.21 5.62
N PRO A 39 -14.74 13.26 6.41
CA PRO A 39 -13.72 14.20 5.99
C PRO A 39 -12.43 13.43 5.67
N PRO A 40 -11.73 13.78 4.58
CA PRO A 40 -10.49 13.10 4.21
C PRO A 40 -9.47 13.25 5.35
N ASP A 41 -8.80 12.15 5.69
CA ASP A 41 -7.80 12.17 6.74
C ASP A 41 -6.71 13.22 6.43
N PRO A 42 -6.36 14.10 7.39
CA PRO A 42 -5.40 15.18 7.16
C PRO A 42 -4.02 14.64 6.79
N LYS A 43 -3.66 13.46 7.30
CA LYS A 43 -2.40 12.77 6.98
C LYS A 43 -2.37 12.27 5.55
N LEU A 44 -3.46 11.63 5.10
CA LEU A 44 -3.58 11.15 3.73
C LEU A 44 -3.48 12.32 2.75
N SER A 45 -4.11 13.45 3.07
CA SER A 45 -4.04 14.65 2.25
C SER A 45 -2.60 15.17 2.09
N SER A 46 -1.86 15.23 3.19
CA SER A 46 -0.44 15.65 3.19
C SER A 46 0.43 14.67 2.41
N TRP A 47 0.19 13.37 2.57
CA TRP A 47 0.91 12.32 1.85
C TRP A 47 0.67 12.37 0.35
N LEU A 48 -0.58 12.56 -0.09
CA LEU A 48 -0.93 12.69 -1.50
C LEU A 48 -0.27 13.92 -2.15
N GLN A 49 -0.17 15.04 -1.42
CA GLN A 49 0.53 16.24 -1.92
C GLN A 49 2.02 15.99 -2.19
N GLN A 50 2.65 15.12 -1.40
CA GLN A 50 4.05 14.73 -1.59
C GLN A 50 4.21 13.63 -2.66
N ASN A 51 3.18 12.81 -2.85
CA ASN A 51 3.19 11.64 -3.72
C ASN A 51 2.23 11.82 -4.89
N GLU A 52 2.48 12.83 -5.73
CA GLU A 52 1.64 13.15 -6.90
C GLU A 52 1.50 12.01 -7.91
N TRP A 53 2.41 11.03 -7.88
CA TRP A 53 2.34 9.83 -8.71
C TRP A 53 1.16 8.93 -8.35
N PHE A 54 0.66 8.99 -7.11
CA PHE A 54 -0.45 8.16 -6.65
C PHE A 54 -1.75 8.58 -7.35
N GLY A 55 -2.33 7.66 -8.12
CA GLY A 55 -3.51 7.91 -8.96
C GLY A 55 -3.22 8.51 -10.34
N LYS A 56 -2.01 9.04 -10.59
CA LYS A 56 -1.57 9.45 -11.94
C LYS A 56 -0.88 8.31 -12.67
N ASP A 57 0.04 7.63 -11.99
CA ASP A 57 0.77 6.49 -12.54
C ASP A 57 0.13 5.18 -12.06
N SER A 58 -0.50 4.45 -12.98
CA SER A 58 -1.20 3.22 -12.65
C SER A 58 -0.27 2.12 -12.13
N GLU A 59 0.96 2.04 -12.62
CA GLU A 59 1.90 0.98 -12.25
C GLU A 59 2.38 1.16 -10.80
N MET A 60 2.81 2.38 -10.49
CA MET A 60 3.23 2.74 -9.13
C MET A 60 2.07 2.64 -8.14
N THR A 61 0.86 3.03 -8.57
CA THR A 61 -0.35 2.96 -7.74
C THR A 61 -0.76 1.51 -7.45
N SER A 62 -0.79 0.63 -8.45
CA SER A 62 -1.08 -0.80 -8.25
C SER A 62 -0.03 -1.47 -7.37
N PHE A 63 1.24 -1.12 -7.54
CA PHE A 63 2.30 -1.60 -6.66
C PHE A 63 2.10 -1.14 -5.22
N ALA A 64 1.77 0.14 -5.01
CA ALA A 64 1.47 0.67 -3.68
C ALA A 64 0.29 -0.08 -3.03
N TYR A 65 -0.76 -0.43 -3.76
CA TYR A 65 -1.83 -1.29 -3.23
C TYR A 65 -1.34 -2.68 -2.84
N GLY A 66 -0.43 -3.27 -3.62
CA GLY A 66 0.21 -4.54 -3.24
C GLY A 66 0.98 -4.41 -1.94
N VAL A 67 1.76 -3.34 -1.77
CA VAL A 67 2.50 -3.06 -0.54
C VAL A 67 1.57 -2.80 0.64
N HIS A 68 0.46 -2.08 0.43
CA HIS A 68 -0.59 -1.87 1.44
C HIS A 68 -1.10 -3.20 2.01
N GLU A 69 -1.46 -4.14 1.14
CA GLU A 69 -1.91 -5.48 1.57
C GLU A 69 -0.85 -6.21 2.40
N LYS A 70 0.44 -6.09 2.04
CA LYS A 70 1.52 -6.71 2.84
C LYS A 70 1.69 -6.01 4.19
N LEU A 71 1.66 -4.68 4.23
CA LEU A 71 1.79 -3.92 5.48
C LEU A 71 0.65 -4.21 6.46
N LEU A 72 -0.57 -4.41 5.96
CA LEU A 72 -1.72 -4.77 6.81
C LEU A 72 -1.67 -6.24 7.26
N ARG A 73 -1.34 -7.17 6.36
CA ARG A 73 -1.43 -8.61 6.65
C ARG A 73 -0.19 -9.19 7.33
N GLU A 74 1.00 -8.80 6.88
CA GLU A 74 2.27 -9.36 7.36
C GLU A 74 2.81 -8.54 8.54
N ASP A 75 2.93 -7.22 8.38
CA ASP A 75 3.53 -6.34 9.38
C ASP A 75 2.53 -5.81 10.42
N GLY A 76 1.22 -5.87 10.13
CA GLY A 76 0.16 -5.41 11.02
C GLY A 76 0.19 -3.90 11.30
N VAL A 77 0.66 -3.10 10.34
CA VAL A 77 0.80 -1.65 10.50
C VAL A 77 -0.55 -0.96 10.37
N ASP A 78 -0.82 0.02 11.24
CA ASP A 78 -2.05 0.81 11.18
C ASP A 78 -2.06 1.70 9.92
N PRO A 79 -3.07 1.61 9.04
CA PRO A 79 -3.18 2.41 7.81
C PRO A 79 -3.28 3.93 8.05
N ASN A 80 -3.56 4.37 9.27
CA ASN A 80 -3.64 5.80 9.63
C ASN A 80 -2.37 6.31 10.34
N SER A 81 -1.37 5.45 10.49
CA SER A 81 -0.08 5.82 11.07
C SER A 81 0.83 6.52 10.05
N ASP A 82 1.68 7.43 10.52
CA ASP A 82 2.70 8.06 9.66
C ASP A 82 3.76 7.05 9.21
N ASP A 83 4.04 6.03 10.03
CA ASP A 83 4.96 4.92 9.70
C ASP A 83 4.46 4.12 8.48
N TYR A 84 3.15 3.87 8.39
CA TYR A 84 2.55 3.22 7.23
C TYR A 84 2.85 3.98 5.93
N TYR A 85 2.59 5.29 5.90
CA TYR A 85 2.82 6.12 4.72
C TYR A 85 4.30 6.22 4.35
N ALA A 86 5.19 6.30 5.35
CA ALA A 86 6.63 6.33 5.13
C ALA A 86 7.14 5.03 4.49
N ARG A 87 6.73 3.86 5.01
CA ARG A 87 7.11 2.55 4.47
C ARG A 87 6.56 2.31 3.08
N LEU A 88 5.32 2.73 2.85
CA LEU A 88 4.66 2.63 1.56
C LEU A 88 5.46 3.39 0.49
N THR A 89 5.76 4.67 0.74
CA THR A 89 6.53 5.51 -0.19
C THR A 89 7.96 5.00 -0.37
N ASP A 90 8.65 4.61 0.70
CA ASP A 90 10.02 4.08 0.62
C ASP A 90 10.10 2.83 -0.28
N ARG A 91 9.11 1.94 -0.18
CA ARG A 91 9.04 0.75 -1.01
C ARG A 91 8.83 1.08 -2.48
N VAL A 92 7.96 2.06 -2.77
CA VAL A 92 7.72 2.54 -4.13
C VAL A 92 8.98 3.19 -4.71
N HIS A 93 9.67 4.04 -3.94
CA HIS A 93 10.94 4.66 -4.35
C HIS A 93 12.03 3.63 -4.64
N THR A 94 12.09 2.57 -3.84
CA THR A 94 13.07 1.48 -4.02
C THR A 94 12.82 0.68 -5.29
N VAL A 95 11.55 0.45 -5.64
CA VAL A 95 11.18 -0.36 -6.83
C VAL A 95 11.18 0.47 -8.10
N PHE A 96 10.80 1.75 -8.02
CA PHE A 96 10.69 2.64 -9.15
C PHE A 96 11.67 3.83 -9.07
N PRO A 97 12.98 3.61 -8.82
CA PRO A 97 13.93 4.70 -8.67
C PRO A 97 14.01 5.57 -9.93
N GLU A 98 13.77 4.97 -11.10
CA GLU A 98 13.73 5.65 -12.40
C GLU A 98 12.63 6.70 -12.52
N LYS A 99 11.51 6.52 -11.82
CA LYS A 99 10.35 7.43 -11.84
C LYS A 99 10.56 8.66 -10.96
N PHE A 100 11.45 8.55 -9.97
CA PHE A 100 11.85 9.65 -9.08
C PHE A 100 13.19 10.28 -9.49
N GLY A 101 13.97 9.59 -10.34
CA GLY A 101 15.35 9.94 -10.66
C GLY A 101 15.54 10.98 -11.76
N ASN A 102 14.54 11.30 -12.59
CA ASN A 102 14.75 12.24 -13.70
C ASN A 102 13.51 13.08 -14.03
N ALA A 103 13.40 14.24 -13.37
CA ALA A 103 12.61 15.38 -13.86
C ALA A 103 13.37 16.21 -14.92
N ASN A 104 14.50 15.74 -15.43
CA ASN A 104 15.20 16.36 -16.56
C ASN A 104 15.70 15.28 -17.50
N GLY A 105 15.30 15.37 -18.77
CA GLY A 105 15.61 14.41 -19.81
C GLY A 105 17.11 14.12 -19.92
N ALA A 106 17.51 12.96 -19.44
CA ALA A 106 18.66 12.25 -19.92
C ALA A 106 18.38 10.77 -19.66
N SER A 107 18.34 9.99 -20.72
CA SER A 107 18.56 8.55 -20.65
C SER A 107 19.93 8.32 -20.00
N GLN A 108 19.99 8.33 -18.68
CA GLN A 108 21.11 7.77 -17.95
C GLN A 108 20.78 6.29 -17.82
N PRO A 109 21.51 5.40 -18.52
CA PRO A 109 21.39 3.99 -18.24
C PRO A 109 21.71 3.85 -16.76
N VAL A 110 20.83 3.17 -16.04
CA VAL A 110 21.09 2.65 -14.70
C VAL A 110 22.57 2.27 -14.64
N ALA A 111 23.33 2.93 -13.77
CA ALA A 111 24.68 2.49 -13.46
C ALA A 111 24.52 1.16 -12.72
N SER A 112 24.20 0.09 -13.48
CA SER A 112 24.61 -1.25 -13.15
C SER A 112 26.09 -1.10 -12.83
N SER A 113 26.46 -1.36 -11.59
CA SER A 113 27.85 -1.48 -11.19
C SER A 113 28.51 -2.39 -12.21
N GLN A 114 29.23 -1.79 -13.16
CA GLN A 114 29.92 -2.55 -14.17
C GLN A 114 30.93 -3.38 -13.39
N ALA A 115 30.68 -4.69 -13.32
CA ALA A 115 31.67 -5.63 -12.87
C ALA A 115 32.86 -5.41 -13.79
N SER A 116 33.88 -4.72 -13.26
CA SER A 116 35.13 -4.49 -13.97
C SER A 116 35.64 -5.87 -14.35
N THR A 117 35.74 -6.13 -15.65
CA THR A 117 36.36 -7.35 -16.14
C THR A 117 37.84 -7.22 -15.82
N VAL A 118 38.23 -7.80 -14.68
CA VAL A 118 39.63 -7.85 -14.24
C VAL A 118 40.33 -8.92 -15.08
N VAL A 119 40.93 -8.49 -16.18
CA VAL A 119 41.96 -9.26 -16.89
C VAL A 119 43.23 -9.23 -16.04
N ALA A 120 43.68 -10.40 -15.63
CA ALA A 120 44.66 -10.61 -14.55
C ALA A 120 46.05 -10.01 -14.84
N PRO A 121 46.77 -9.60 -13.78
CA PRO A 121 48.18 -9.92 -13.65
C PRO A 121 48.38 -11.02 -12.61
N ALA A 122 49.22 -11.98 -12.98
CA ALA A 122 49.59 -13.13 -12.18
C ALA A 122 50.10 -12.72 -10.78
N THR A 123 49.73 -13.53 -9.79
CA THR A 123 50.25 -13.54 -8.40
C THR A 123 49.76 -12.44 -7.45
N ARG A 124 48.53 -12.60 -6.96
CA ARG A 124 48.22 -12.25 -5.56
C ARG A 124 47.28 -13.29 -4.97
N SER A 125 47.71 -13.92 -3.89
CA SER A 125 46.94 -14.82 -3.06
C SER A 125 45.61 -14.18 -2.65
N SER A 126 44.51 -14.58 -3.30
CA SER A 126 43.14 -14.24 -2.92
C SER A 126 42.78 -14.93 -1.60
N GLY A 127 43.35 -14.45 -0.50
CA GLY A 127 42.89 -14.79 0.83
C GLY A 127 41.56 -14.09 1.07
N LYS A 128 40.46 -14.85 1.12
CA LYS A 128 39.15 -14.36 1.55
C LYS A 128 39.30 -13.62 2.89
N PRO A 129 38.82 -12.37 3.04
CA PRO A 129 38.94 -11.66 4.30
C PRO A 129 38.20 -12.44 5.40
N ARG A 130 38.93 -12.96 6.38
CA ARG A 130 38.38 -13.60 7.58
C ARG A 130 37.82 -12.53 8.52
N GLN A 131 36.69 -11.95 8.15
CA GLN A 131 35.94 -11.05 9.02
C GLN A 131 34.79 -11.81 9.68
N VAL A 132 34.65 -11.66 11.00
CA VAL A 132 33.57 -12.25 11.78
C VAL A 132 32.64 -11.13 12.22
N ARG A 133 31.36 -11.27 11.93
CA ARG A 133 30.29 -10.41 12.47
C ARG A 133 29.64 -11.15 13.62
N LEU A 134 29.62 -10.54 14.81
CA LEU A 134 28.97 -11.11 15.98
C LEU A 134 27.51 -10.68 16.00
N SER A 135 26.62 -11.64 16.28
CA SER A 135 25.22 -11.36 16.60
C SER A 135 25.09 -10.77 17.99
N GLU A 136 24.02 -10.01 18.27
CA GLU A 136 23.78 -9.40 19.57
C GLU A 136 23.71 -10.44 20.70
N SER A 137 23.16 -11.63 20.43
CA SER A 137 23.15 -12.75 21.38
C SER A 137 24.54 -13.26 21.73
N GLN A 138 25.47 -13.25 20.76
CA GLN A 138 26.87 -13.65 20.96
C GLN A 138 27.64 -12.62 21.78
N VAL A 139 27.35 -11.33 21.59
CA VAL A 139 27.92 -10.26 22.41
C VAL A 139 27.46 -10.40 23.87
N ARG A 140 26.15 -10.56 24.10
CA ARG A 140 25.61 -10.77 25.46
C ARG A 140 26.16 -12.02 26.15
N LEU A 141 26.40 -13.08 25.39
CA LEU A 141 27.00 -14.31 25.93
C LEU A 141 28.46 -14.08 26.37
N ALA A 142 29.24 -13.35 25.58
CA ALA A 142 30.62 -13.00 25.91
C ALA A 142 30.69 -12.16 27.20
N GLU A 143 29.80 -11.17 27.35
CA GLU A 143 29.68 -10.35 28.55
C GLU A 143 29.32 -11.18 29.79
N ARG A 144 28.38 -12.12 29.66
CA ARG A 144 28.00 -13.04 30.75
C ARG A 144 29.15 -13.94 31.20
N LEU A 145 30.02 -14.32 30.26
CA LEU A 145 31.22 -15.13 30.52
C LEU A 145 32.41 -14.29 31.00
N GLY A 146 32.26 -12.96 31.10
CA GLY A 146 33.34 -12.04 31.51
C GLY A 146 34.48 -11.96 30.50
N ILE A 147 34.25 -12.33 29.24
CA ILE A 147 35.27 -12.29 28.17
C ILE A 147 34.96 -11.18 27.17
N THR A 148 36.00 -10.69 26.50
CA THR A 148 35.82 -9.65 25.48
C THR A 148 35.21 -10.23 24.19
N ALA A 149 34.39 -9.45 23.49
CA ALA A 149 33.83 -9.83 22.19
C ALA A 149 34.90 -10.30 21.19
N LYS A 150 36.10 -9.72 21.25
CA LYS A 150 37.26 -10.11 20.43
C LYS A 150 37.77 -11.53 20.76
N GLN A 151 37.81 -11.91 22.04
CA GLN A 151 38.22 -13.26 22.45
C GLN A 151 37.20 -14.31 22.01
N TYR A 152 35.91 -14.01 22.16
CA TYR A 152 34.83 -14.88 21.69
C TYR A 152 34.90 -15.07 20.16
N ALA A 153 35.11 -13.99 19.41
CA ALA A 153 35.30 -14.04 17.95
C ALA A 153 36.48 -14.94 17.53
N LYS A 154 37.59 -14.87 18.28
CA LYS A 154 38.79 -15.69 18.04
C LYS A 154 38.53 -17.17 18.28
N GLN A 155 37.74 -17.51 19.30
CA GLN A 155 37.36 -18.89 19.59
C GLN A 155 36.45 -19.45 18.50
N LEU A 156 35.44 -18.69 18.06
CA LEU A 156 34.58 -19.08 16.94
C LEU A 156 35.39 -19.34 15.66
N LEU A 157 36.40 -18.53 15.36
CA LEU A 157 37.29 -18.76 14.21
C LEU A 157 38.12 -20.03 14.33
N LYS A 158 38.53 -20.38 15.56
CA LYS A 158 39.30 -21.60 15.83
C LYS A 158 38.44 -22.85 15.69
N GLU A 159 37.17 -22.76 16.09
CA GLU A 159 36.22 -23.88 16.04
C GLU A 159 35.66 -24.11 14.62
N ASN A 160 35.62 -23.05 13.81
CA ASN A 160 35.09 -23.07 12.43
C ASN A 160 36.19 -23.15 11.35
N MET A 161 37.42 -23.52 11.75
CA MET A 161 38.57 -23.86 10.89
C MET A 161 38.86 -25.34 11.02
#